data_AF-A0A966D543-F1
#
_entry.id   AF-A0A966D543-F1
#
_cell.length_a   1.000
_cell.length_b   1.000
_cell.length_c   1.000
_cell.angle_alpha   90.00
_cell.angle_beta   90.00
_cell.angle_gamma   90.00
#
_symmetry.space_group_name_H-M   'P 1'
#
loop_
_entity.id
_entity.type
_entity.pdbx_description
1 polymer ?
#
loop_
_entity_poly.entity_id
_entity_poly.type
_entity_poly.pdbx_seq_one_letter_code
_entity_poly.pdbx_strand_id
1 'polypeptide(L)' 'MLRSLMSGVSGARGHQTFLDVVGNNIANVNTVGFKKSNVRFQDLLYQT' A
#
# COMPACT_ATOMS: atom_id res chain seq x y z
N MET A 1 4.67 19.72 -13.67
CA MET A 1 4.40 18.48 -14.43
C MET A 1 5.11 17.25 -13.84
N LEU A 2 6.45 17.23 -13.73
CA LEU A 2 7.19 16.04 -13.25
C LEU A 2 6.85 15.64 -11.80
N ARG A 3 6.73 16.60 -10.87
CA ARG A 3 6.35 16.33 -9.46
C ARG A 3 4.93 15.77 -9.32
N SER A 4 3.99 16.25 -10.13
CA SER A 4 2.60 15.76 -10.16
C SER A 4 2.51 14.33 -10.70
N LEU A 5 3.29 14.01 -11.74
CA LEU A 5 3.39 12.64 -12.26
C LEU A 5 3.99 11.70 -11.21
N MET A 6 5.06 12.13 -10.52
CA MET A 6 5.67 11.34 -9.45
C MET A 6 4.74 11.12 -8.26
N SER A 7 3.91 12.11 -7.92
CA SER A 7 2.85 11.98 -6.91
C SER A 7 1.74 11.01 -7.33
N GLY A 8 1.32 11.03 -8.60
CA GLY A 8 0.37 10.05 -9.14
C GLY A 8 0.94 8.63 -9.16
N VAL A 9 2.21 8.47 -9.57
CA VAL A 9 2.90 7.18 -9.58
C VAL A 9 3.12 6.64 -8.16
N SER A 10 3.45 7.50 -7.19
CA SER A 10 3.57 7.09 -5.78
C SER A 10 2.23 6.63 -5.20
N GLY A 11 1.13 7.30 -5.55
CA GLY A 11 -0.23 6.89 -5.19
C GLY A 11 -0.60 5.52 -5.79
N ALA A 12 -0.33 5.32 -7.07
CA ALA A 12 -0.58 4.04 -7.75
C ALA A 12 0.23 2.88 -7.14
N ARG A 13 1.52 3.09 -6.83
CA ARG A 13 2.36 2.09 -6.16
C ARG A 13 1.90 1.81 -4.73
N GLY A 14 1.44 2.83 -4.01
CA GLY A 14 0.84 2.67 -2.68
C GLY A 14 -0.43 1.81 -2.72
N HIS A 15 -1.29 2.04 -3.71
CA HIS A 15 -2.48 1.21 -3.91
C HIS A 15 -2.13 -0.23 -4.28
N GLN A 16 -1.10 -0.45 -5.10
CA GLN A 16 -0.65 -1.79 -5.44
C GLN A 16 -0.19 -2.58 -4.21
N THR A 17 0.61 -1.95 -3.33
CA THR A 17 1.04 -2.58 -2.06
C THR A 17 -0.13 -2.88 -1.12
N PHE A 18 -1.17 -2.04 -1.10
CA PHE A 18 -2.38 -2.33 -0.34
C PHE A 18 -3.13 -3.55 -0.90
N LEU A 19 -3.30 -3.62 -2.22
CA LEU A 19 -3.96 -4.75 -2.87
C LEU A 19 -3.22 -6.06 -2.62
N ASP A 20 -1.88 -6.06 -2.65
CA ASP A 20 -1.06 -7.25 -2.37
C ASP A 20 -1.25 -7.74 -0.92
N VAL A 21 -1.27 -6.82 0.05
CA VAL A 21 -1.47 -7.17 1.47
C VAL A 21 -2.89 -7.67 1.73
N VAL A 22 -3.90 -7.05 1.11
CA VAL A 22 -5.28 -7.53 1.19
C VAL A 22 -5.41 -8.91 0.55
N GLY A 23 -4.83 -9.12 -0.63
CA GLY A 23 -4.80 -10.41 -1.31
C GLY A 23 -4.15 -11.50 -0.47
N ASN A 24 -3.00 -11.21 0.15
CA ASN A 24 -2.31 -12.14 1.04
C ASN A 24 -3.17 -12.49 2.28
N ASN A 25 -3.84 -11.50 2.88
CA ASN A 25 -4.72 -11.74 4.02
C ASN A 25 -5.92 -12.62 3.67
N ILE A 26 -6.55 -12.39 2.51
CA ILE A 26 -7.70 -13.17 2.04
C ILE A 26 -7.25 -14.61 1.71
N ALA A 27 -6.13 -14.76 1.00
CA ALA A 27 -5.60 -16.07 0.64
C ALA A 27 -5.28 -16.94 1.87
N ASN A 28 -4.88 -16.33 2.98
CA ASN A 28 -4.48 -17.03 4.21
C ASN A 28 -5.54 -16.99 5.33
N VAL A 29 -6.79 -16.62 5.02
CA VAL A 29 -7.85 -16.50 6.03
C VAL A 29 -8.14 -17.81 6.78
N ASN A 30 -7.93 -18.96 6.12
CA ASN A 30 -8.15 -20.29 6.69
C ASN A 30 -6.88 -20.95 7.24
N THR A 31 -5.73 -20.26 7.19
CA THR A 31 -4.45 -20.80 7.68
C THR A 31 -4.36 -20.65 9.19
N VAL A 32 -4.30 -21.76 9.93
CA VAL A 32 -4.23 -21.76 11.40
C VAL A 32 -2.95 -21.04 11.86
N GLY A 33 -3.11 -20.04 12.73
CA GLY A 33 -2.00 -19.24 13.26
C GLY A 33 -1.56 -18.06 12.38
N PHE A 34 -2.26 -17.79 11.26
CA PHE A 34 -1.97 -16.64 10.41
C PHE A 34 -2.27 -15.31 11.13
N LYS A 35 -1.35 -14.35 11.01
CA LYS A 35 -1.52 -12.99 11.52
C LYS A 35 -1.73 -12.03 10.35
N LYS A 36 -2.87 -11.35 10.33
CA LYS A 36 -3.17 -10.37 9.28
C LYS A 36 -2.13 -9.24 9.28
N SER A 37 -1.74 -8.81 8.10
CA SER A 37 -0.89 -7.64 7.90
C SER A 37 -1.74 -6.45 7.43
N ASN A 38 -1.40 -5.24 7.85
CA ASN A 38 -2.11 -4.01 7.43
C ASN A 38 -1.08 -2.97 6.97
N VAL A 39 -1.32 -2.36 5.81
CA VAL A 39 -0.53 -1.22 5.34
C VAL A 39 -1.03 0.06 5.98
N ARG A 40 -0.11 0.90 6.46
CA ARG A 40 -0.39 2.27 6.89
C ARG A 40 0.36 3.24 5.99
N PHE A 41 -0.38 4.16 5.38
CA PHE A 41 0.21 5.22 4.57
C PHE A 41 0.57 6.42 5.44
N GLN A 42 1.64 7.12 5.06
CA GLN A 42 2.08 8.37 5.67
C GLN A 42 2.41 9.36 4.56
N ASP A 43 2.16 10.63 4.84
CA ASP A 43 2.46 11.70 3.89
C ASP A 43 3.95 11.98 3.81
N LEU A 44 4.38 12.49 2.66
CA LEU A 44 5.75 12.92 2.42
C LEU A 44 5.96 14.35 2.94
N LEU A 45 7.20 14.69 3.30
CA LEU A 45 7.58 16.05 3.69
C LEU A 45 7.29 17.03 2.53
N TYR A 46 6.55 18.10 2.81
CA TYR A 46 6.27 19.15 1.85
C TYR A 46 7.51 20.06 1.68
N GLN A 47 8.02 20.15 0.45
CA GLN A 47 9.05 21.12 0.08
C GLN A 47 8.37 22.37 -0.48
N THR A 48 8.44 23.47 0.30
CA THR A 48 8.03 24.84 -0.09
C THR A 48 9.02 25.45 -1.05
#